data_AF-A0A9J6GQE2-F1
#
_entry.id   AF-A0A9J6GQE2-F1
#
_cell.length_a   1.000
_cell.length_b   1.000
_cell.length_c   1.000
_cell.angle_alpha   90.00
_cell.angle_beta   90.00
_cell.angle_gamma   90.00
#
_symmetry.space_group_name_H-M   'P 1'
#
loop_
_entity.id
_entity.type
_entity.pdbx_description
1 polymer ?
#
loop_
_entity_poly.entity_id
_entity_poly.type
_entity_poly.pdbx_seq_one_letter_code
_entity_poly.pdbx_strand_id
1 'polypeptide(L)'
;MEATGGVQRISRHFSLGGAIFLVLGLSTTMIEAWNNMEGCGRTPISPRLETEDRVVGGEEAVPGSWPWHAGLHSPNPFIGSEYFCGGALISECHVLTAAHCVR
;
A
#
# COMPACT_ATOMS: atom_id res chain seq x y z
N MET A 1 -19.44 1.01 -1.74
CA MET A 1 -19.54 0.51 -0.36
C MET A 1 -18.37 1.12 0.38
N GLU A 2 -18.63 2.25 1.03
CA GLU A 2 -17.66 2.98 1.83
C GLU A 2 -17.25 2.15 3.05
N ALA A 3 -15.95 1.95 3.21
CA ALA A 3 -15.37 1.57 4.49
C ALA A 3 -14.63 2.79 5.03
N THR A 4 -15.37 3.63 5.76
CA THR A 4 -14.80 4.65 6.63
C THR A 4 -14.12 3.95 7.82
N GLY A 5 -12.83 3.69 7.71
CA GLY A 5 -11.95 3.31 8.82
C GLY A 5 -11.33 4.56 9.41
N GLY A 6 -11.52 4.78 10.71
CA GLY A 6 -11.34 6.07 11.38
C GLY A 6 -9.94 6.66 11.33
N VAL A 7 -9.86 7.91 10.85
CA VAL A 7 -9.00 8.93 11.44
C VAL A 7 -9.93 10.05 11.88
N GLN A 8 -9.95 10.28 13.19
CA GLN A 8 -10.89 11.19 13.82
C GLN A 8 -10.62 12.63 13.34
N ARG A 9 -11.61 13.16 12.64
CA ARG A 9 -11.65 14.52 12.10
C ARG A 9 -11.59 15.51 13.26
N ILE A 10 -10.41 16.01 13.64
CA ILE A 10 -10.31 17.15 14.57
C ILE A 10 -10.72 18.40 13.79
N SER A 11 -12.02 18.67 13.84
CA SER A 11 -12.59 19.92 13.38
C SER A 11 -12.26 21.03 14.38
N ARG A 12 -11.40 21.95 13.93
CA ARG A 12 -11.50 23.41 14.09
C ARG A 12 -11.18 24.07 15.45
N HIS A 13 -10.35 25.12 15.29
CA HIS A 13 -10.28 26.39 16.01
C HIS A 13 -9.68 26.40 17.43
N PHE A 14 -8.37 26.70 17.48
CA PHE A 14 -7.79 27.45 18.60
C PHE A 14 -6.95 28.60 18.06
N SER A 15 -7.54 29.79 18.08
CA SER A 15 -6.82 31.06 18.02
C SER A 15 -5.94 31.16 19.26
N LEU A 16 -4.67 31.59 19.11
CA LEU A 16 -3.85 32.37 20.06
C LEU A 16 -2.37 31.92 20.08
N GLY A 17 -1.47 32.83 19.67
CA GLY A 17 -0.10 32.92 20.20
C GLY A 17 1.06 32.47 19.29
N GLY A 18 1.79 33.43 18.72
CA GLY A 18 2.93 33.25 17.81
C GLY A 18 4.16 32.47 18.34
N ALA A 19 4.17 32.02 19.59
CA ALA A 19 5.21 31.11 20.11
C ALA A 19 4.85 29.62 19.93
N ILE A 20 3.56 29.29 19.87
CA ILE A 20 3.06 27.92 19.68
C ILE A 20 3.27 27.46 18.23
N PHE A 21 3.24 28.39 17.26
CA PHE A 21 3.46 28.13 15.84
C PHE A 21 4.86 27.60 15.49
N LEU A 22 5.91 27.89 16.27
CA LEU A 22 7.26 27.39 16.01
C LEU A 22 7.44 25.92 16.45
N VAL A 23 6.85 25.55 17.58
CA VAL A 23 6.83 24.15 18.06
C VAL A 23 5.88 23.31 17.20
N LEU A 24 4.73 23.87 16.84
CA LEU A 24 3.84 23.25 15.86
C LEU A 24 4.51 23.14 14.49
N GLY A 25 5.31 24.11 14.04
CA GLY A 25 6.04 24.08 12.77
C GLY A 25 7.03 22.92 12.64
N LEU A 26 7.71 22.55 13.73
CA LEU A 26 8.57 21.35 13.79
C LEU A 26 7.76 20.06 13.91
N SER A 27 6.60 20.11 14.55
CA SER A 27 5.69 18.95 14.61
C SER A 27 4.94 18.73 13.29
N THR A 28 4.61 19.78 12.54
CA THR A 28 3.86 19.69 11.27
C THR A 28 4.73 19.08 10.18
N THR A 29 6.04 19.38 10.15
CA THR A 29 6.97 18.67 9.25
C THR A 29 7.09 17.19 9.61
N MET A 30 7.03 16.85 10.91
CA MET A 30 6.99 15.45 11.36
C MET A 30 5.64 14.76 11.07
N ILE A 31 4.52 15.46 11.21
CA ILE A 31 3.17 14.96 10.87
C ILE A 31 3.02 14.76 9.36
N GLU A 32 3.56 15.67 8.53
CA GLU A 32 3.65 15.51 7.07
C GLU A 32 4.51 14.31 6.69
N ALA A 33 5.63 14.08 7.39
CA ALA A 33 6.46 12.89 7.20
C ALA A 33 5.74 11.59 7.64
N TRP A 34 4.94 11.63 8.70
CA TRP A 34 4.13 10.48 9.17
C TRP A 34 3.00 10.12 8.20
N ASN A 35 2.24 11.10 7.72
CA ASN A 35 1.21 10.89 6.71
C ASN A 35 1.78 10.28 5.41
N ASN A 36 3.07 10.53 5.13
CA ASN A 36 3.76 9.95 3.99
C ASN A 36 4.07 8.44 4.14
N MET A 37 4.12 7.90 5.36
CA MET A 37 4.30 6.46 5.58
C MET A 37 2.97 5.69 5.61
N GLU A 38 1.86 6.36 5.92
CA GLU A 38 0.52 5.75 6.00
C GLU A 38 -0.24 5.71 4.64
N GLY A 39 0.42 6.09 3.53
CA GLY A 39 -0.17 6.10 2.20
C GLY A 39 -0.01 4.79 1.41
N CYS A 40 -0.96 4.47 0.53
CA CYS A 40 -0.88 3.32 -0.38
C CYS A 40 -0.06 3.61 -1.66
N GLY A 41 0.28 2.57 -2.43
CA GLY A 41 0.93 2.70 -3.74
C GLY A 41 2.40 3.14 -3.71
N ARG A 42 3.01 3.15 -2.52
CA ARG A 42 4.42 3.47 -2.32
C ARG A 42 5.20 2.18 -2.14
N THR A 43 6.37 2.12 -2.76
CA THR A 43 7.28 0.99 -2.61
C THR A 43 8.54 1.42 -1.86
N PRO A 44 8.91 0.70 -0.78
CA PRO A 44 10.16 0.97 -0.05
C PRO A 44 11.39 0.52 -0.85
N ILE A 45 11.20 -0.39 -1.82
CA ILE A 45 12.27 -0.93 -2.67
C ILE A 45 11.97 -0.49 -4.10
N SER A 46 12.80 0.38 -4.66
CA SER A 46 12.61 0.87 -6.02
C SER A 46 12.62 -0.28 -7.04
N PRO A 47 11.60 -0.38 -7.91
CA PRO A 47 11.62 -1.35 -8.99
C PRO A 47 12.70 -0.96 -9.99
N ARG A 48 13.28 -1.97 -10.64
CA ARG A 48 14.11 -1.76 -11.82
C ARG A 48 13.17 -1.73 -13.02
N LEU A 49 12.93 -0.52 -13.55
CA LEU A 49 12.10 -0.31 -14.72
C LEU A 49 12.98 0.18 -15.88
N GLU A 50 13.00 -0.57 -16.97
CA GLU A 50 13.59 -0.14 -18.23
C GLU A 50 12.51 0.47 -19.13
N THR A 51 12.90 1.30 -20.09
CA THR A 51 11.97 2.06 -20.96
C THR A 51 10.98 1.19 -21.76
N GLU A 52 11.28 -0.10 -21.88
CA GLU A 52 10.59 -1.10 -22.70
C GLU A 52 9.73 -2.07 -21.87
N ASP A 53 9.70 -1.92 -20.54
CA ASP A 53 8.94 -2.78 -19.64
C ASP A 53 7.42 -2.61 -19.83
N ARG A 54 6.86 -3.38 -20.76
CA ARG A 54 5.43 -3.34 -21.13
C ARG A 54 4.80 -4.74 -21.24
N VAL A 55 5.48 -5.73 -20.64
CA VAL A 55 5.10 -7.13 -20.44
C VAL A 55 4.34 -7.77 -21.62
N VAL A 56 5.08 -8.36 -22.56
CA VAL A 56 5.01 -9.80 -22.84
C VAL A 56 6.47 -10.25 -23.01
N GLY A 57 6.90 -11.28 -22.26
CA GLY A 57 8.30 -11.65 -22.07
C GLY A 57 8.84 -11.12 -20.74
N GLY A 58 8.76 -9.80 -20.52
CA GLY A 58 9.07 -9.15 -19.25
C GLY A 58 10.48 -9.44 -18.70
N GLU A 59 10.74 -8.91 -17.52
CA GLU A 59 11.96 -9.19 -16.74
C GLU A 59 11.56 -9.51 -15.31
N GLU A 60 12.43 -10.24 -14.60
CA GLU A 60 12.19 -10.54 -13.19
C GLU A 60 12.21 -9.25 -12.36
N ALA A 61 11.12 -9.02 -11.61
CA ALA A 61 11.01 -7.86 -10.75
C ALA A 61 11.99 -7.96 -9.57
N VAL A 62 12.49 -6.79 -9.13
CA VAL A 62 13.29 -6.72 -7.91
C VAL A 62 12.44 -7.25 -6.73
N PRO A 63 12.91 -8.24 -5.95
CA PRO A 63 12.14 -8.82 -4.86
C PRO A 63 11.62 -7.75 -3.89
N GLY A 64 10.31 -7.77 -3.61
CA GLY A 64 9.65 -6.82 -2.70
C GLY A 64 9.39 -5.42 -3.29
N SER A 65 9.81 -5.13 -4.54
CA SER A 65 9.55 -3.82 -5.17
C SER A 65 8.08 -3.55 -5.52
N TRP A 66 7.25 -4.58 -5.50
CA TRP A 66 5.79 -4.52 -5.68
C TRP A 66 5.09 -5.07 -4.42
N PRO A 67 5.08 -4.32 -3.30
CA PRO A 67 4.68 -4.84 -2.00
C PRO A 67 3.19 -5.22 -1.90
N TRP A 68 2.36 -4.72 -2.80
CA TRP A 68 0.94 -5.08 -2.88
C TRP A 68 0.69 -6.36 -3.70
N HIS A 69 1.68 -6.92 -4.41
CA HIS A 69 1.46 -8.12 -5.21
C HIS A 69 1.16 -9.34 -4.31
N ALA A 70 0.05 -10.02 -4.57
CA ALA A 70 -0.37 -11.20 -3.82
C ALA A 70 -0.51 -12.42 -4.75
N GLY A 71 0.06 -13.56 -4.35
CA GLY A 71 -0.19 -14.85 -4.98
C GLY A 71 -1.30 -15.60 -4.26
N LEU A 72 -2.26 -16.13 -5.02
CA LEU A 72 -3.33 -16.98 -4.51
C LEU A 72 -2.96 -18.44 -4.74
N HIS A 73 -3.04 -19.24 -3.68
CA HIS A 73 -2.67 -20.64 -3.70
C HIS A 73 -3.79 -21.55 -3.22
N SER A 74 -3.93 -22.70 -3.85
CA SER A 74 -4.80 -23.80 -3.43
C SER A 74 -3.98 -24.85 -2.68
N PRO A 75 -4.51 -25.46 -1.60
CA PRO A 75 -3.94 -26.68 -1.04
C PRO A 75 -3.89 -27.77 -2.11
N ASN A 76 -2.74 -28.43 -2.23
CA ASN A 76 -2.57 -29.59 -3.10
C ASN A 76 -1.99 -30.75 -2.28
N PRO A 77 -2.65 -31.93 -2.22
CA PRO A 77 -2.21 -33.04 -1.38
C PRO A 77 -0.81 -33.59 -1.69
N PHE A 78 -0.30 -33.37 -2.91
CA PHE A 78 0.98 -33.93 -3.36
C PHE A 78 2.13 -32.93 -3.27
N ILE A 79 1.86 -31.63 -3.46
CA ILE A 79 2.90 -30.56 -3.50
C ILE A 79 2.71 -29.48 -2.42
N GLY A 80 1.71 -29.62 -1.56
CA GLY A 80 1.38 -28.69 -0.48
C GLY A 80 0.53 -27.51 -0.92
N SER A 81 1.09 -26.64 -1.76
CA SER A 81 0.47 -25.36 -2.15
C SER A 81 0.73 -25.05 -3.62
N GLU A 82 -0.34 -24.82 -4.39
CA GLU A 82 -0.28 -24.60 -5.83
C GLU A 82 -0.76 -23.19 -6.17
N TYR A 83 0.10 -22.38 -6.81
CA TYR A 83 -0.27 -21.06 -7.31
C TYR A 83 -1.29 -21.17 -8.45
N PHE A 84 -2.37 -20.38 -8.40
CA PHE A 84 -3.39 -20.41 -9.46
C PHE A 84 -3.86 -19.04 -9.96
N CYS A 85 -3.73 -17.98 -9.16
CA CYS A 85 -4.13 -16.62 -9.53
C CYS A 85 -3.30 -15.56 -8.79
N GLY A 86 -3.36 -14.32 -9.27
CA GLY A 86 -2.79 -13.15 -8.60
C GLY A 86 -3.85 -12.26 -7.92
N GLY A 87 -3.36 -11.26 -7.20
CA GLY A 87 -4.18 -10.22 -6.57
C GLY A 87 -3.35 -9.01 -6.12
N ALA A 88 -4.03 -8.02 -5.55
CA ALA A 88 -3.43 -6.82 -5.00
C ALA A 88 -3.91 -6.56 -3.56
N LEU A 89 -3.00 -6.40 -2.60
CA LEU A 89 -3.31 -5.97 -1.25
C LEU A 89 -3.78 -4.51 -1.27
N ILE A 90 -5.02 -4.26 -0.84
CA ILE A 90 -5.64 -2.92 -0.84
C ILE A 90 -5.83 -2.34 0.57
N SER A 91 -5.72 -3.19 1.60
CA SER A 91 -5.69 -2.84 3.02
C SER A 91 -5.05 -3.97 3.81
N GLU A 92 -4.85 -3.81 5.11
CA GLU A 92 -4.21 -4.81 5.98
C GLU A 92 -4.82 -6.22 5.91
N CYS A 93 -6.12 -6.32 5.62
CA CYS A 93 -6.86 -7.59 5.63
C CYS A 93 -7.58 -7.92 4.32
N HIS A 94 -7.38 -7.14 3.25
CA HIS A 94 -8.13 -7.36 1.99
C HIS A 94 -7.21 -7.43 0.77
N VAL A 95 -7.37 -8.51 0.00
CA VAL A 95 -6.77 -8.70 -1.31
C VAL A 95 -7.86 -8.58 -2.38
N LEU A 96 -7.66 -7.69 -3.35
CA LEU A 96 -8.48 -7.57 -4.55
C LEU A 96 -7.99 -8.57 -5.60
N THR A 97 -8.90 -9.33 -6.22
CA THR A 97 -8.58 -10.29 -7.28
C THR A 97 -9.70 -10.35 -8.33
N ALA A 98 -9.50 -11.12 -9.41
CA ALA A 98 -10.51 -11.32 -10.43
C ALA A 98 -11.62 -12.25 -9.93
N ALA A 99 -12.88 -11.92 -10.25
CA ALA A 99 -14.05 -12.71 -9.82
C ALA A 99 -14.01 -14.17 -10.30
N HIS A 100 -13.37 -14.46 -11.43
CA HIS A 100 -13.24 -15.83 -11.93
C HIS A 100 -12.22 -16.68 -11.16
N CYS A 101 -11.37 -16.07 -10.32
CA CYS A 101 -10.44 -16.80 -9.46
C CYS A 101 -11.12 -17.35 -8.18
N VAL A 102 -12.33 -16.88 -7.83
CA VAL A 102 -13.00 -17.17 -6.55
C VAL A 102 -14.40 -17.77 -6.74
N ARG A 103 -14.60 -18.53 -7.83
CA ARG A 103 -15.84 -19.26 -8.10
C ARG A 103 -15.83 -20.67 -7.55
#